data_AF-A0A6N2KA94-F1
#
_entry.id   AF-A0A6N2KA94-F1
#
_cell.length_a   1.000
_cell.length_b   1.000
_cell.length_c   1.000
_cell.angle_alpha   90.00
_cell.angle_beta   90.00
_cell.angle_gamma   90.00
#
_symmetry.space_group_name_H-M   'P 1'
#
loop_
_entity.id
_entity.type
_entity.pdbx_description
1 polymer ?
#
loop_
_entity_poly.entity_id
_entity_poly.type
_entity_poly.pdbx_seq_one_letter_code
_entity_poly.pdbx_strand_id
1 'polypeptide(L)' 'MEFAEKLGWKLQRRDEDDEVETFCNGIGVSRQVFKVWMHNHKNSSSASSPSPGNASSLTSDQ' A
#
# COMPACT_ATOMS: atom_id res chain seq x y z
N MET A 1 -7.06 1.13 -8.53
CA MET A 1 -6.97 2.04 -7.35
C MET A 1 -6.00 3.14 -7.73
N GLU A 2 -6.33 3.91 -8.76
CA GLU A 2 -5.32 4.65 -9.53
C GLU A 2 -4.57 5.69 -8.68
N PHE A 3 -5.28 6.35 -7.75
CA PHE A 3 -4.69 7.29 -6.81
C PHE A 3 -3.75 6.61 -5.79
N ALA A 4 -4.14 5.45 -5.24
CA ALA A 4 -3.29 4.71 -4.30
C ALA A 4 -2.08 4.05 -4.99
N GLU A 5 -2.24 3.64 -6.25
CA GLU A 5 -1.16 3.12 -7.09
C GLU A 5 -0.17 4.22 -7.48
N LYS A 6 -0.65 5.44 -7.80
CA LYS A 6 0.17 6.63 -8.04
C LYS A 6 1.01 6.99 -6.80
N LEU A 7 0.42 6.85 -5.61
CA LEU A 7 1.09 7.07 -4.31
C LEU A 7 1.94 5.86 -3.85
N GLY A 8 2.01 4.78 -4.62
CA GLY A 8 2.74 3.56 -4.24
C GLY A 8 2.29 2.97 -2.90
N TRP A 9 1.02 3.15 -2.53
CA TRP A 9 0.46 2.74 -1.24
C TRP A 9 1.18 3.33 -0.01
N LYS A 10 1.84 4.47 -0.18
CA LYS A 10 2.66 5.12 0.85
C LYS A 10 2.48 6.64 0.85
N LEU A 11 1.90 7.18 1.91
CA LEU A 11 1.98 8.61 2.22
C LEU A 11 3.33 8.88 2.91
N GLN A 12 4.37 9.22 2.14
CA GLN A 12 5.67 9.63 2.70
C GLN A 12 6.11 11.05 2.30
N ARG A 13 5.64 11.59 1.17
CA ARG A 13 6.06 12.93 0.72
C ARG A 13 5.05 13.99 1.12
N ARG A 14 5.59 15.16 1.46
CA ARG A 14 4.82 16.34 1.86
C ARG A 14 3.97 16.90 0.71
N ASP A 15 4.47 16.84 -0.52
CA ASP A 15 3.72 17.22 -1.74
C ASP A 15 2.46 16.39 -1.95
N GLU A 16 2.58 15.06 -1.75
CA GLU A 16 1.46 14.13 -1.91
C GLU A 16 0.43 14.30 -0.78
N ASP A 17 0.84 14.87 0.34
CA ASP A 17 0.01 15.07 1.53
C ASP A 17 -1.10 16.11 1.31
N ASP A 18 -0.79 17.22 0.65
CA ASP A 18 -1.76 18.25 0.26
C ASP A 18 -2.78 17.72 -0.77
N GLU A 19 -2.31 16.93 -1.76
CA GLU A 19 -3.19 16.25 -2.74
C GLU A 19 -4.14 15.26 -2.03
N VAL A 20 -3.60 14.48 -1.09
CA VAL A 20 -4.37 13.51 -0.32
C VAL A 20 -5.37 14.21 0.61
N GLU A 21 -4.99 15.31 1.24
CA GLU A 21 -5.89 16.09 2.10
C GLU A 21 -7.05 16.67 1.30
N THR A 22 -6.78 17.24 0.13
CA THR A 22 -7.81 17.75 -0.79
C THR A 22 -8.76 16.64 -1.24
N PHE A 23 -8.21 15.48 -1.62
CA PHE A 23 -8.99 14.30 -2.00
C PHE A 23 -9.88 13.82 -0.85
N CYS A 24 -9.30 13.64 0.33
CA CYS A 24 -9.95 13.24 1.57
C CYS A 24 -11.11 14.19 1.93
N ASN A 25 -10.88 15.50 1.83
CA ASN A 25 -11.88 16.53 2.07
C ASN A 25 -13.04 16.46 1.07
N GLY A 26 -12.75 16.18 -0.21
CA GLY A 26 -13.75 16.02 -1.26
C GLY A 26 -14.68 14.81 -1.07
N ILE A 27 -14.20 13.75 -0.41
CA ILE A 27 -14.99 12.54 -0.11
C ILE A 27 -15.50 12.49 1.34
N GLY A 28 -15.18 13.50 2.16
CA GLY A 28 -15.57 13.56 3.57
C GLY A 28 -14.88 12.51 4.45
N VAL A 29 -13.68 12.07 4.09
CA VAL A 29 -12.90 11.08 4.85
C VAL A 29 -11.72 11.78 5.51
N SER A 30 -11.44 11.45 6.77
CA SER A 30 -10.25 11.97 7.44
C SER A 30 -8.97 11.31 6.90
N ARG A 31 -7.90 12.09 6.76
CA ARG A 31 -6.57 11.59 6.35
C ARG A 31 -6.11 10.36 7.15
N GLN A 32 -6.45 10.29 8.43
CA GLN A 32 -6.14 9.13 9.29
C GLN A 32 -6.85 7.85 8.84
N VAL A 33 -8.13 7.93 8.47
CA VAL A 33 -8.91 6.81 7.96
C VAL A 33 -8.36 6.37 6.60
N PHE A 34 -8.07 7.32 5.72
CA PHE A 34 -7.45 7.04 4.41
C PHE A 34 -6.08 6.38 4.55
N LYS A 35 -5.27 6.82 5.51
CA LYS A 35 -3.96 6.22 5.83
C LYS A 35 -4.10 4.77 6.31
N VAL A 36 -5.07 4.49 7.17
CA VAL A 36 -5.37 3.12 7.63
C VAL A 36 -5.87 2.26 6.46
N TRP A 37 -6.76 2.80 5.62
CA TRP A 37 -7.25 2.13 4.42
C TRP A 37 -6.11 1.77 3.46
N MET A 38 -5.19 2.69 3.19
CA MET A 38 -4.00 2.40 2.37
C MET A 38 -3.11 1.32 2.98
N HIS A 39 -2.91 1.32 4.31
CA HIS A 39 -2.14 0.26 4.97
C HIS A 39 -2.84 -1.10 4.92
N ASN A 40 -4.17 -1.10 5.08
CA ASN A 40 -4.99 -2.30 5.07
C ASN A 40 -5.05 -2.93 3.66
N HIS A 41 -5.27 -2.10 2.63
CA HIS A 41 -5.30 -2.57 1.26
C HIS A 41 -3.92 -2.89 0.68
N LYS A 42 -2.81 -2.31 1.16
CA LYS A 42 -1.45 -2.66 0.72
C LYS A 42 -1.14 -4.16 0.85
N ASN A 43 -1.70 -4.82 1.86
CA ASN A 43 -1.51 -6.26 2.09
C ASN A 43 -2.56 -7.12 1.34
N SER A 44 -3.60 -6.49 0.80
CA SER A 44 -4.61 -7.13 -0.05
C SER A 44 -4.29 -6.98 -1.54
N SER A 45 -3.53 -5.95 -1.94
CA SER A 45 -3.02 -5.77 -3.31
C SER A 45 -1.80 -6.65 -3.62
N SER A 46 -1.22 -7.30 -2.62
CA SER A 46 -0.19 -8.35 -2.78
C SER A 46 -0.77 -9.74 -3.10
N ALA A 47 -2.09 -9.87 -3.34
CA ALA A 47 -2.64 -11.07 -3.98
C ALA A 47 -2.18 -11.26 -5.45
N SER A 48 -1.35 -10.35 -5.98
CA SER A 48 -0.64 -10.53 -7.24
C SER A 48 0.79 -9.98 -7.18
N SER A 49 1.65 -10.61 -6.39
CA SER A 49 3.08 -10.80 -6.72
C SER A 49 3.62 -11.96 -5.87
N PRO A 50 4.29 -12.97 -6.47
CA PRO A 50 4.83 -14.08 -5.72
C PRO A 50 5.82 -13.54 -4.69
N SER A 51 5.62 -13.98 -3.47
CA SER A 51 6.56 -13.96 -2.34
C SER A 51 8.02 -13.73 -2.75
N PRO A 52 8.73 -12.73 -2.20
CA PRO A 52 10.18 -12.73 -2.26
C PRO A 52 10.67 -13.81 -1.28
N GLY A 53 11.08 -14.94 -1.85
CA GLY A 53 12.14 -15.82 -1.33
C GLY A 53 12.11 -16.19 0.16
N ASN A 54 11.51 -17.34 0.47
CA ASN A 54 12.10 -18.28 1.44
C ASN A 54 11.92 -19.73 0.97
N ALA A 55 12.15 -20.01 -0.31
CA ALA A 55 12.54 -21.37 -0.69
C ALA A 55 14.01 -21.54 -0.28
N SER A 56 14.23 -21.90 0.99
CA SER A 56 15.50 -22.47 1.41
C SER A 56 15.72 -23.73 0.58
N SER A 57 16.59 -23.58 -0.41
CA SER A 57 17.18 -24.65 -1.20
C SER A 57 17.82 -25.69 -0.28
N LEU A 58 17.41 -26.94 -0.42
CA LEU A 58 18.21 -28.14 -0.71
C LEU A 58 17.53 -29.36 -0.09
N THR A 59 16.95 -30.18 -0.96
CA THR A 59 16.90 -31.62 -0.73
C THR A 59 18.33 -32.15 -0.74
N SER A 60 18.83 -32.58 0.41
CA SER A 60 19.95 -33.52 0.51
C SER A 60 19.79 -34.33 1.80
N ASP A 61 19.98 -35.64 1.64
CA ASP A 61 20.18 -36.69 2.65
C ASP A 61 18.94 -37.45 3.14
N GLN A 62 18.50 -38.45 2.36
CA GLN A 62 18.70 -39.86 2.72
C GLN A 62 18.70 -40.75 1.47
#